data_AF-A0A926QIJ5-F1
#
_entry.id   AF-A0A926QIJ5-F1
#
_cell.length_a   1.000
_cell.length_b   1.000
_cell.length_c   1.000
_cell.angle_alpha   90.00
_cell.angle_beta   90.00
_cell.angle_gamma   90.00
#
_symmetry.space_group_name_H-M   'P 1'
#
loop_
_entity.id
_entity.type
_entity.pdbx_description
1 polymer ?
#
loop_
_entity_poly.entity_id
_entity_poly.type
_entity_poly.pdbx_seq_one_letter_code
_entity_poly.pdbx_strand_id
1 'polypeptide(L)'
;MSFLEVLWMIFTSSITFYAIVVLTFTLFQIPLRKSHVFTGKGFFEDTIYDVKIIVLVLSMAITNYYTREVLNSPIFLILTVIIFTSLLVLFRRYPLLYAFIVAATGYILSGTIDMLVTLSGVTLGFTNESLLRTDIVHYTVAHIMVALILLILSWVIRKLGINLSLITRRFVGKQAFKRKNFIWMVVLLISLVYMEVTVFGLDTPSLHIWIFIGMVALLVASLIHAYIRNKEHVQARYGAFETSSQSMEQFLKYVEEAKKMNENK
;
A
#
# COMPACT_ATOMS: atom_id res chain seq x y z
N MET A 1 21.94 -13.31 22.89
CA MET A 1 21.70 -11.95 22.39
C MET A 1 21.57 -11.02 23.58
N SER A 2 22.38 -9.97 23.66
CA SER A 2 22.33 -8.99 24.74
C SER A 2 21.10 -8.08 24.61
N PHE A 3 20.64 -7.49 25.72
CA PHE A 3 19.53 -6.54 25.67
C PHE A 3 19.80 -5.35 24.72
N LEU A 4 21.05 -4.90 24.65
CA LEU A 4 21.47 -3.83 23.75
C LEU A 4 21.35 -4.24 22.27
N GLU A 5 21.74 -5.47 21.91
CA GLU A 5 21.56 -6.00 20.56
C GLU A 5 20.09 -6.04 20.15
N VAL A 6 19.22 -6.49 21.05
CA VAL A 6 17.76 -6.52 20.80
C VAL A 6 17.23 -5.11 20.51
N LEU A 7 17.60 -4.12 21.33
CA LEU A 7 17.20 -2.73 21.11
C LEU A 7 17.71 -2.18 19.77
N TRP A 8 18.94 -2.52 19.40
CA TRP A 8 19.53 -2.12 18.13
C TRP A 8 18.83 -2.75 16.92
N MET A 9 18.47 -4.02 17.00
CA MET A 9 17.71 -4.72 15.96
C MET A 9 16.31 -4.12 15.79
N ILE A 10 15.63 -3.78 16.89
CA ILE A 10 14.33 -3.08 16.84
C ILE A 10 14.48 -1.69 16.22
N PHE A 11 15.53 -0.95 16.57
CA PHE A 11 15.81 0.37 16.00
C PHE A 11 16.05 0.30 14.48
N THR A 12 16.91 -0.61 14.02
CA THR A 12 17.20 -0.80 12.60
C THR A 12 16.00 -1.32 11.81
N SER A 13 15.20 -2.23 12.39
CA SER A 13 13.87 -2.61 11.88
C SER A 13 12.95 -1.41 11.72
N SER A 14 12.93 -0.50 12.70
CA SER A 14 12.07 0.69 12.66
C SER A 14 12.40 1.62 11.50
N ILE A 15 13.67 1.73 11.11
CA ILE A 15 14.09 2.49 9.92
C ILE A 15 13.47 1.88 8.65
N THR A 16 13.50 0.56 8.53
CA THR A 16 12.90 -0.16 7.39
C THR A 16 11.39 0.04 7.38
N PHE A 17 10.71 -0.14 8.51
CA PHE A 17 9.26 0.06 8.61
C PHE A 17 8.85 1.50 8.34
N TYR A 18 9.66 2.49 8.73
CA TYR A 18 9.44 3.87 8.33
C TYR A 18 9.44 4.04 6.81
N ALA A 19 10.43 3.46 6.12
CA ALA A 19 10.48 3.48 4.66
C ALA A 19 9.28 2.76 4.01
N ILE A 20 8.82 1.65 4.58
CA ILE A 20 7.60 0.94 4.14
C ILE A 20 6.38 1.85 4.26
N VAL A 21 6.22 2.55 5.38
CA VAL A 21 5.08 3.46 5.61
C VAL A 21 5.12 4.64 4.63
N VAL A 22 6.30 5.25 4.43
CA VAL A 22 6.48 6.33 3.46
C VAL A 22 6.16 5.87 2.03
N LEU A 23 6.64 4.70 1.63
CA LEU A 23 6.34 4.10 0.32
C LEU A 23 4.85 3.85 0.16
N THR A 24 4.23 3.23 1.16
CA THR A 24 2.79 2.94 1.17
C THR A 24 1.99 4.23 1.03
N PHE A 25 2.29 5.24 1.84
CA PHE A 25 1.53 6.49 1.80
C PHE A 25 1.75 7.23 0.49
N THR A 26 2.95 7.17 -0.08
CA THR A 26 3.24 7.75 -1.39
C THR A 26 2.46 7.05 -2.51
N LEU A 27 2.46 5.72 -2.51
CA LEU A 27 1.78 4.88 -3.50
C LEU A 27 0.27 5.13 -3.52
N PHE A 28 -0.33 5.31 -2.34
CA PHE A 28 -1.76 5.56 -2.16
C PHE A 28 -2.14 7.05 -2.08
N GLN A 29 -1.17 7.96 -2.25
CA GLN A 29 -1.34 9.41 -2.08
C GLN A 29 -2.00 9.80 -0.75
N ILE A 30 -1.71 9.05 0.31
CA ILE A 30 -2.19 9.37 1.65
C ILE A 30 -1.36 10.54 2.16
N PRO A 31 -1.98 11.68 2.47
CA PRO A 31 -1.25 12.84 2.96
C PRO A 31 -0.66 12.51 4.34
N LEU A 32 0.68 12.58 4.43
CA LEU A 32 1.43 12.34 5.66
C LEU A 32 1.09 13.40 6.73
N ARG A 33 0.78 14.63 6.32
CA ARG A 33 0.39 15.76 7.19
C ARG A 33 -1.03 16.26 6.86
N LYS A 34 -1.79 16.69 7.88
CA LYS A 34 -2.89 17.65 7.70
C LYS A 34 -2.29 19.06 7.80
N SER A 35 -2.08 19.75 6.68
CA SER A 35 -1.95 21.21 6.72
C SER A 35 -2.29 21.82 5.37
N HIS A 36 -3.01 22.93 5.43
CA HIS A 36 -3.29 23.84 4.34
C HIS A 36 -1.98 24.27 3.65
N VAL A 37 -2.06 24.47 2.34
CA VAL A 37 -1.01 25.03 1.46
C VAL A 37 0.08 24.03 1.04
N PHE A 38 -0.15 23.48 -0.14
CA PHE A 38 0.73 22.59 -0.90
C PHE A 38 1.81 23.43 -1.62
N THR A 39 2.77 23.99 -0.88
CA THR A 39 3.92 24.69 -1.48
C THR A 39 5.08 23.71 -1.67
N GLY A 40 5.47 23.47 -2.92
CA GLY A 40 6.48 22.50 -3.33
C GLY A 40 7.92 22.84 -2.92
N LYS A 41 8.25 22.80 -1.62
CA LYS A 41 9.63 22.86 -1.11
C LYS A 41 9.86 21.72 -0.09
N GLY A 42 10.94 20.95 -0.29
CA GLY A 42 11.57 20.08 0.71
C GLY A 42 10.93 18.71 0.98
N PHE A 43 11.47 17.63 0.41
CA PHE A 43 11.04 16.23 0.68
C PHE A 43 11.44 15.71 2.08
N PHE A 44 12.49 16.27 2.68
CA PHE A 44 13.06 15.77 3.94
C PHE A 44 12.61 16.54 5.19
N GLU A 45 12.27 17.83 5.11
CA GLU A 45 11.95 18.63 6.31
C GLU A 45 10.52 18.42 6.84
N ASP A 46 9.56 18.05 6.00
CA ASP A 46 8.14 18.03 6.38
C ASP A 46 7.61 16.67 6.92
N THR A 47 8.45 15.63 6.95
CA THR A 47 8.01 14.24 7.13
C THR A 47 8.10 13.73 8.59
N ILE A 48 8.59 14.55 9.52
CA ILE A 48 9.25 14.01 10.72
C ILE A 48 8.37 13.93 12.00
N TYR A 49 7.23 14.63 12.11
CA TYR A 49 6.59 14.81 13.45
C TYR A 49 5.08 14.49 13.58
N ASP A 50 4.54 13.50 12.87
CA ASP A 50 3.24 12.94 13.28
C ASP A 50 3.49 11.78 14.24
N VAL A 51 3.20 11.98 15.53
CA VAL A 51 3.30 10.95 16.58
C VAL A 51 2.61 9.65 16.16
N LYS A 52 1.53 9.74 15.36
CA LYS A 52 0.81 8.57 14.83
C LYS A 52 1.66 7.71 13.91
N ILE A 53 2.53 8.31 13.10
CA ILE A 53 3.45 7.57 12.21
C ILE A 53 4.51 6.87 13.05
N ILE A 54 5.05 7.53 14.07
CA ILE A 54 6.03 6.93 14.98
C ILE A 54 5.43 5.70 15.68
N VAL A 55 4.22 5.83 16.25
CA VAL A 55 3.53 4.70 16.91
C VAL A 55 3.27 3.56 15.92
N LEU A 56 2.89 3.89 14.68
CA LEU A 56 2.64 2.90 13.64
C LEU A 56 3.91 2.13 13.28
N VAL A 57 5.01 2.84 13.02
CA VAL A 57 6.32 2.25 12.69
C VAL A 57 6.84 1.38 13.83
N LEU A 58 6.83 1.89 15.07
CA LEU A 58 7.32 1.14 16.23
C LEU A 58 6.49 -0.12 16.48
N SER A 59 5.16 -0.03 16.37
CA SER A 59 4.28 -1.18 16.56
C SER A 59 4.51 -2.28 15.53
N MET A 60 4.72 -1.91 14.26
CA MET A 60 5.08 -2.85 13.21
C MET A 60 6.47 -3.45 13.43
N ALA A 61 7.47 -2.64 13.78
CA ALA A 61 8.83 -3.10 14.02
C ALA A 61 8.92 -4.08 15.20
N ILE A 62 8.29 -3.76 16.33
CA ILE A 62 8.25 -4.62 17.52
C ILE A 62 7.55 -5.94 17.20
N THR A 63 6.41 -5.87 16.49
CA THR A 63 5.66 -7.08 16.12
C THR A 63 6.47 -7.96 15.20
N ASN A 64 7.05 -7.38 14.15
CA ASN A 64 7.85 -8.11 13.18
C ASN A 64 9.07 -8.75 13.86
N TYR A 65 9.80 -7.98 14.68
CA TYR A 65 10.93 -8.51 15.43
C TYR A 65 10.51 -9.67 16.36
N TYR A 66 9.46 -9.49 17.16
CA TYR A 66 9.02 -10.53 18.09
C TYR A 66 8.51 -11.79 17.37
N THR A 67 7.71 -11.62 16.32
CA THR A 67 7.11 -12.76 15.61
C THR A 67 8.12 -13.49 14.72
N ARG A 68 9.06 -12.77 14.09
CA ARG A 68 10.09 -13.32 13.20
C ARG A 68 11.31 -13.85 13.97
N GLU A 69 11.88 -13.06 14.88
CA GLU A 69 13.16 -13.41 15.52
C GLU A 69 12.96 -14.20 16.82
N VAL A 70 11.93 -13.88 17.63
CA VAL A 70 11.71 -14.56 18.92
C VAL A 70 10.86 -15.82 18.75
N LEU A 71 9.75 -15.72 18.02
CA LEU A 71 8.83 -16.85 17.83
C LEU A 71 9.18 -17.71 16.60
N ASN A 72 10.03 -17.23 15.69
CA ASN A 72 10.31 -17.85 14.39
C ASN A 72 9.02 -18.31 13.68
N SER A 73 7.97 -17.51 13.79
CA SER A 73 6.62 -17.89 13.42
C SER A 73 6.39 -17.59 11.94
N PRO A 74 5.92 -18.55 11.12
CA PRO A 74 5.68 -18.33 9.70
C PRO A 74 4.55 -17.30 9.44
N ILE A 75 3.70 -17.03 10.43
CA ILE A 75 2.58 -16.08 10.32
C ILE A 75 2.98 -14.62 10.62
N PHE A 76 4.28 -14.32 10.77
CA PHE A 76 4.78 -12.97 11.07
C PHE A 76 4.30 -11.93 10.03
N LEU A 77 4.24 -12.31 8.75
CA LEU A 77 3.75 -11.46 7.66
C LEU A 77 2.30 -11.02 7.92
N ILE A 78 1.44 -11.99 8.25
CA ILE A 78 0.01 -11.79 8.47
C ILE A 78 -0.21 -10.90 9.70
N LEU A 79 0.49 -11.18 10.81
CA LEU A 79 0.37 -10.38 12.03
C LEU A 79 0.80 -8.93 11.81
N THR A 80 1.89 -8.72 11.07
CA THR A 80 2.37 -7.36 10.75
C THR A 80 1.36 -6.59 9.90
N VAL A 81 0.75 -7.24 8.90
CA VAL A 81 -0.31 -6.64 8.07
C VAL A 81 -1.57 -6.35 8.89
N ILE A 82 -1.99 -7.24 9.78
CA ILE A 82 -3.17 -7.03 10.66
C ILE A 82 -2.94 -5.83 11.58
N ILE A 83 -1.77 -5.71 12.19
CA ILE A 83 -1.46 -4.57 13.06
C ILE A 83 -1.40 -3.28 12.26
N PHE A 84 -0.74 -3.27 11.11
CA PHE A 84 -0.71 -2.09 10.24
C PHE A 84 -2.13 -1.67 9.81
N THR A 85 -2.96 -2.64 9.42
CA THR A 85 -4.37 -2.42 9.06
C THR A 85 -5.15 -1.83 10.24
N SER A 86 -5.03 -2.42 11.42
CA SER A 86 -5.74 -1.99 12.63
C SER A 86 -5.37 -0.56 13.03
N LEU A 87 -4.08 -0.22 12.96
CA LEU A 87 -3.59 1.13 13.26
C LEU A 87 -4.03 2.16 12.21
N LEU A 88 -4.11 1.78 10.93
CA LEU A 88 -4.67 2.62 9.88
C LEU A 88 -6.17 2.89 10.11
N VAL A 89 -6.94 1.87 10.51
CA VAL A 89 -8.36 2.03 10.87
C VAL A 89 -8.50 2.96 12.08
N LEU A 90 -7.70 2.76 13.13
CA LEU A 90 -7.79 3.55 14.36
C LEU A 90 -7.37 5.02 14.15
N PHE A 91 -6.20 5.27 13.55
CA PHE A 91 -5.61 6.60 13.47
C PHE A 91 -6.11 7.43 12.28
N ARG A 92 -6.42 6.79 11.16
CA ARG A 92 -6.84 7.46 9.92
C ARG A 92 -8.34 7.25 9.61
N ARG A 93 -9.05 6.43 10.40
CA ARG A 93 -10.50 6.15 10.24
C ARG A 93 -10.85 5.66 8.84
N TYR A 94 -9.96 4.85 8.27
CA TYR A 94 -10.20 4.22 6.98
C TYR A 94 -11.15 3.02 7.14
N PRO A 95 -12.01 2.75 6.14
CA PRO A 95 -12.76 1.49 6.11
C PRO A 95 -11.80 0.31 6.18
N LEU A 96 -12.16 -0.74 6.94
CA LEU A 96 -11.30 -1.89 7.22
C LEU A 96 -10.68 -2.48 5.94
N LEU A 97 -11.51 -2.72 4.93
CA LEU A 97 -11.08 -3.30 3.65
C LEU A 97 -10.08 -2.40 2.90
N TYR A 98 -10.24 -1.07 2.96
CA TYR A 98 -9.27 -0.15 2.36
C TYR A 98 -7.94 -0.17 3.10
N ALA A 99 -8.00 -0.07 4.43
CA ALA A 99 -6.81 -0.12 5.27
C ALA A 99 -6.04 -1.43 5.05
N PHE A 100 -6.76 -2.55 4.90
CA PHE A 100 -6.17 -3.85 4.61
C PHE A 100 -5.43 -3.86 3.27
N ILE A 101 -6.06 -3.38 2.19
CA ILE A 101 -5.40 -3.35 0.88
C ILE A 101 -4.18 -2.43 0.90
N VAL A 102 -4.27 -1.27 1.56
CA VAL A 102 -3.15 -0.32 1.71
C VAL A 102 -1.98 -0.98 2.45
N ALA A 103 -2.26 -1.59 3.59
CA ALA A 103 -1.26 -2.26 4.42
C ALA A 103 -0.62 -3.45 3.71
N ALA A 104 -1.46 -4.34 3.14
CA ALA A 104 -1.00 -5.52 2.42
C ALA A 104 -0.14 -5.14 1.21
N THR A 105 -0.58 -4.17 0.40
CA THR A 105 0.18 -3.71 -0.78
C THR A 105 1.55 -3.17 -0.41
N GLY A 106 1.62 -2.31 0.60
CA GLY A 106 2.88 -1.74 1.07
C GLY A 106 3.85 -2.82 1.55
N TYR A 107 3.34 -3.78 2.30
CA TYR A 107 4.13 -4.87 2.88
C TYR A 107 4.58 -5.91 1.84
N ILE A 108 3.73 -6.27 0.87
CA ILE A 108 4.08 -7.15 -0.26
C ILE A 108 5.21 -6.53 -1.07
N LEU A 109 5.08 -5.23 -1.40
CA LEU A 109 6.09 -4.52 -2.18
C LEU A 109 7.41 -4.47 -1.41
N SER A 110 7.39 -4.17 -0.11
CA SER A 110 8.61 -4.18 0.70
C SER A 110 9.22 -5.56 0.86
N GLY A 111 8.40 -6.60 1.03
CA GLY A 111 8.88 -7.98 1.08
C GLY A 111 9.56 -8.36 -0.23
N THR A 112 8.97 -7.99 -1.36
CA THR A 112 9.58 -8.25 -2.69
C THR A 112 10.96 -7.61 -2.79
N ILE A 113 11.12 -6.36 -2.33
CA ILE A 113 12.42 -5.68 -2.30
C ILE A 113 13.40 -6.36 -1.32
N ASP A 114 12.95 -6.72 -0.12
CA ASP A 114 13.76 -7.44 0.88
C ASP A 114 14.30 -8.76 0.33
N MET A 115 13.45 -9.55 -0.33
CA MET A 115 13.86 -10.79 -0.99
C MET A 115 14.85 -10.52 -2.12
N LEU A 116 14.63 -9.51 -2.96
CA LEU A 116 15.57 -9.19 -4.04
C LEU A 116 16.94 -8.77 -3.49
N VAL A 117 16.98 -7.96 -2.43
CA VAL A 117 18.23 -7.55 -1.77
C VAL A 117 18.92 -8.76 -1.16
N THR A 118 18.18 -9.60 -0.43
CA THR A 118 18.71 -10.81 0.21
C THR A 118 19.25 -11.79 -0.83
N LEU A 119 18.46 -12.12 -1.86
CA LEU A 119 18.84 -13.04 -2.93
C LEU A 119 20.07 -12.54 -3.68
N SER A 120 20.15 -11.23 -3.97
CA SER A 120 21.32 -10.63 -4.61
C SER A 120 22.56 -10.75 -3.73
N GLY A 121 22.44 -10.46 -2.43
CA GLY A 121 23.53 -10.58 -1.46
C GLY A 121 24.03 -12.02 -1.32
N VAL A 122 23.12 -12.99 -1.29
CA VAL A 122 23.47 -14.42 -1.23
C VAL A 122 24.13 -14.90 -2.52
N THR A 123 23.57 -14.54 -3.68
CA THR A 123 24.10 -14.97 -4.99
C THR A 123 25.50 -14.41 -5.26
N LEU A 124 25.77 -13.18 -4.81
CA LEU A 124 27.08 -12.55 -4.93
C LEU A 124 28.08 -13.02 -3.86
N GLY A 125 27.66 -13.85 -2.91
CA GLY A 125 28.49 -14.35 -1.81
C GLY A 125 28.82 -13.31 -0.74
N PHE A 126 28.08 -12.20 -0.67
CA PHE A 126 28.27 -11.16 0.35
C PHE A 126 27.64 -11.50 1.69
N THR A 127 26.60 -12.33 1.71
CA THR A 127 25.92 -12.75 2.93
C THR A 127 25.32 -14.15 2.76
N ASN A 128 24.83 -14.73 3.85
CA ASN A 128 24.03 -15.95 3.84
C ASN A 128 22.93 -15.85 4.91
N GLU A 129 21.95 -16.76 4.88
CA GLU A 129 20.82 -16.72 5.83
C GLU A 129 21.24 -16.83 7.29
N SER A 130 22.33 -17.55 7.58
CA SER A 130 22.85 -17.70 8.93
C SER A 130 23.44 -16.39 9.46
N LEU A 131 24.24 -15.70 8.63
CA LEU A 131 24.82 -14.40 8.97
C LEU A 131 23.75 -13.32 9.16
N LEU A 132 22.70 -13.30 8.34
CA LEU A 132 21.60 -12.35 8.49
C LEU A 132 20.85 -12.48 9.83
N ARG A 133 20.83 -13.68 10.44
CA ARG A 133 20.17 -13.93 11.73
C ARG A 133 21.10 -13.75 12.93
N THR A 134 22.37 -14.10 12.77
CA THR A 134 23.33 -14.19 13.89
C THR A 134 24.24 -12.98 14.00
N ASP A 135 24.51 -12.29 12.89
CA ASP A 135 25.41 -11.14 12.85
C ASP A 135 24.62 -9.83 12.69
N ILE A 136 24.71 -9.01 13.74
CA ILE A 136 24.04 -7.71 13.82
C ILE A 136 24.48 -6.74 12.72
N VAL A 137 25.71 -6.86 12.23
CA VAL A 137 26.25 -6.00 11.17
C VAL A 137 25.57 -6.36 9.85
N HIS A 138 25.54 -7.64 9.51
CA HIS A 138 24.88 -8.12 8.29
C HIS A 138 23.38 -7.80 8.31
N TYR A 139 22.72 -8.00 9.44
CA TYR A 139 21.33 -7.61 9.66
C TYR A 139 21.10 -6.10 9.42
N THR A 140 21.93 -5.26 10.05
CA THR A 140 21.83 -3.79 9.96
C THR A 140 22.03 -3.31 8.52
N VAL A 141 23.07 -3.82 7.83
CA VAL A 141 23.37 -3.44 6.45
C VAL A 141 22.23 -3.84 5.52
N ALA A 142 21.69 -5.06 5.65
CA ALA A 142 20.57 -5.50 4.83
C ALA A 142 19.33 -4.60 5.02
N HIS A 143 18.97 -4.30 6.26
CA HIS A 143 17.82 -3.43 6.58
C HIS A 143 18.01 -1.99 6.09
N ILE A 144 19.20 -1.42 6.24
CA ILE A 144 19.51 -0.09 5.71
C ILE A 144 19.41 -0.07 4.18
N MET A 145 19.95 -1.09 3.50
CA MET A 145 19.88 -1.19 2.04
C MET A 145 18.44 -1.28 1.54
N VAL A 146 17.61 -2.12 2.18
CA VAL A 146 16.18 -2.22 1.88
C VAL A 146 15.50 -0.88 2.09
N ALA A 147 15.71 -0.23 3.25
CA ALA A 147 15.12 1.06 3.56
C ALA A 147 15.50 2.14 2.51
N LEU A 148 16.76 2.20 2.10
CA LEU A 148 17.23 3.11 1.07
C LEU A 148 16.54 2.88 -0.27
N ILE A 149 16.44 1.62 -0.72
CA ILE A 149 15.76 1.28 -1.97
C ILE A 149 14.28 1.66 -1.91
N LEU A 150 13.60 1.40 -0.79
CA LEU A 150 12.19 1.77 -0.61
C LEU A 150 12.00 3.30 -0.63
N LEU A 151 12.90 4.07 -0.04
CA LEU A 151 12.85 5.54 -0.08
C LEU A 151 13.12 6.08 -1.49
N ILE A 152 14.08 5.52 -2.22
CA ILE A 152 14.34 5.85 -3.63
C ILE A 152 13.10 5.54 -4.48
N LEU A 153 12.52 4.36 -4.30
CA LEU A 153 11.31 3.96 -5.02
C LEU A 153 10.15 4.90 -4.71
N SER A 154 9.98 5.29 -3.45
CA SER A 154 8.99 6.29 -3.03
C SER A 154 9.18 7.62 -3.77
N TRP A 155 10.43 8.11 -3.83
CA TRP A 155 10.77 9.33 -4.54
C TRP A 155 10.47 9.24 -6.05
N VAL A 156 10.85 8.13 -6.70
CA VAL A 156 10.57 7.87 -8.12
C VAL A 156 9.06 7.83 -8.39
N ILE A 157 8.30 7.08 -7.60
CA ILE A 157 6.84 6.97 -7.73
C ILE A 157 6.19 8.35 -7.63
N ARG A 158 6.62 9.17 -6.65
CA ARG A 158 6.13 10.54 -6.49
C ARG A 158 6.48 11.41 -7.69
N LYS A 159 7.72 11.35 -8.17
CA LYS A 159 8.20 12.15 -9.32
C LYS A 159 7.47 11.79 -10.62
N LEU A 160 7.16 10.51 -10.82
CA LEU A 160 6.44 10.02 -11.98
C LEU A 160 4.91 10.17 -11.87
N GLY A 161 4.39 10.51 -10.69
CA GLY A 161 2.95 10.62 -10.45
C GLY A 161 2.20 9.30 -10.61
N ILE A 162 2.84 8.18 -10.26
CA ILE A 162 2.22 6.84 -10.29
C ILE A 162 1.41 6.67 -9.00
N ASN A 163 0.09 6.48 -9.14
CA ASN A 163 -0.82 6.49 -7.99
C ASN A 163 -1.73 5.24 -8.02
N LEU A 164 -1.70 4.43 -6.98
CA LEU A 164 -2.71 3.39 -6.72
C LEU A 164 -3.86 3.98 -5.89
N SER A 165 -4.62 4.93 -6.45
CA SER A 165 -5.81 5.43 -5.76
C SER A 165 -6.92 4.39 -5.84
N LEU A 166 -7.19 3.72 -4.70
CA LEU A 166 -8.15 2.62 -4.64
C LEU A 166 -9.59 3.07 -4.33
N ILE A 167 -9.77 4.23 -3.68
CA ILE A 167 -11.08 4.76 -3.29
C ILE A 167 -11.18 6.26 -3.62
N THR A 168 -12.09 6.58 -4.54
CA THR A 168 -12.38 7.94 -5.05
C THR A 168 -13.29 8.78 -4.14
N ARG A 169 -13.74 8.23 -3.00
CA ARG A 169 -14.83 8.82 -2.23
C ARG A 169 -14.45 10.05 -1.39
N ARG A 170 -13.15 10.33 -1.17
CA ARG A 170 -12.68 11.51 -0.41
C ARG A 170 -11.56 12.32 -1.06
N PHE A 171 -11.06 11.90 -2.22
CA PHE A 171 -10.05 12.67 -2.96
C PHE A 171 -10.73 13.44 -4.08
N VAL A 172 -10.71 14.77 -3.95
CA VAL A 172 -11.29 15.74 -4.89
C VAL A 172 -10.57 15.60 -6.23
N GLY A 173 -11.14 14.84 -7.17
CA GLY A 173 -10.58 14.73 -8.52
C GLY A 173 -11.28 13.68 -9.39
N LYS A 174 -11.31 13.94 -10.70
CA LYS A 174 -11.83 13.06 -11.77
C LYS A 174 -10.98 11.77 -11.98
N GLN A 175 -10.32 11.24 -10.94
CA GLN A 175 -9.46 10.07 -11.08
C GLN A 175 -10.24 8.77 -10.81
N ALA A 176 -11.00 8.31 -11.80
CA ALA A 176 -11.48 6.93 -11.81
C ALA A 176 -10.28 5.95 -11.78
N PHE A 177 -10.48 4.73 -11.27
CA PHE A 177 -9.45 3.68 -11.33
C PHE A 177 -8.98 3.52 -12.77
N LYS A 178 -7.69 3.75 -13.02
CA LYS A 178 -7.11 3.43 -14.33
C LYS A 178 -6.89 1.92 -14.38
N ARG A 179 -7.21 1.26 -15.52
CA ARG A 179 -6.93 -0.18 -15.74
C ARG A 179 -5.49 -0.58 -15.36
N LYS A 180 -4.54 0.35 -15.56
CA LYS A 180 -3.14 0.19 -15.16
C LYS A 180 -2.96 -0.14 -13.67
N ASN A 181 -3.78 0.42 -12.78
CA ASN A 181 -3.70 0.16 -11.34
C ASN A 181 -4.14 -1.27 -11.00
N PHE A 182 -5.08 -1.83 -11.75
CA PHE A 182 -5.49 -3.22 -11.58
C PHE A 182 -4.38 -4.19 -12.01
N ILE A 183 -3.69 -3.88 -13.12
CA ILE A 183 -2.53 -4.67 -13.57
C ILE A 183 -1.45 -4.71 -12.48
N TRP A 184 -1.12 -3.55 -11.89
CA TRP A 184 -0.13 -3.49 -10.80
C TRP A 184 -0.53 -4.35 -9.58
N MET A 185 -1.81 -4.37 -9.21
CA MET A 185 -2.25 -5.22 -8.10
C MET A 185 -2.20 -6.71 -8.43
N VAL A 186 -2.53 -7.10 -9.67
CA VAL A 186 -2.37 -8.50 -10.11
C VAL A 186 -0.89 -8.90 -10.08
N VAL A 187 0.01 -8.04 -10.56
CA VAL A 187 1.47 -8.27 -10.49
C VAL A 187 1.92 -8.45 -9.06
N LEU A 188 1.50 -7.58 -8.14
CA LEU A 188 1.84 -7.69 -6.71
C LEU A 188 1.31 -8.99 -6.09
N LEU A 189 0.10 -9.40 -6.45
CA LEU A 189 -0.52 -10.61 -5.92
C LEU A 189 0.20 -11.87 -6.43
N ILE A 190 0.63 -11.88 -7.69
CA ILE A 190 1.48 -12.94 -8.24
C ILE A 190 2.84 -12.96 -7.54
N SER A 191 3.46 -11.79 -7.31
CA SER A 191 4.73 -11.70 -6.56
C SER A 191 4.59 -12.26 -5.16
N LEU A 192 3.50 -11.94 -4.44
CA LEU A 192 3.24 -12.50 -3.10
C LEU A 192 3.13 -14.02 -3.13
N VAL A 193 2.35 -14.58 -4.05
CA VAL A 193 2.21 -16.04 -4.22
C VAL A 193 3.55 -16.68 -4.54
N TYR A 194 4.32 -16.07 -5.43
CA TYR A 194 5.66 -16.54 -5.76
C TYR A 194 6.56 -16.57 -4.53
N MET A 195 6.65 -15.44 -3.79
CA MET A 195 7.47 -15.34 -2.58
C MET A 195 7.14 -16.45 -1.58
N GLU A 196 5.87 -16.65 -1.26
CA GLU A 196 5.46 -17.67 -0.29
C GLU A 196 5.83 -19.08 -0.74
N VAL A 197 5.65 -19.39 -2.03
CA VAL A 197 6.03 -20.69 -2.60
C VAL A 197 7.54 -20.90 -2.54
N THR A 198 8.35 -19.89 -2.86
CA THR A 198 9.83 -20.00 -2.78
C THR A 198 10.36 -20.05 -1.36
N VAL A 199 9.78 -19.29 -0.42
CA VAL A 199 10.29 -19.19 0.96
C VAL A 199 9.92 -20.41 1.78
N PHE A 200 8.70 -20.92 1.63
CA PHE A 200 8.23 -22.00 2.50
C PHE A 200 8.41 -23.40 1.92
N GLY A 201 8.60 -23.54 0.60
CA GLY A 201 8.63 -24.84 -0.06
C GLY A 201 7.29 -25.58 0.12
N LEU A 202 6.69 -26.08 -0.95
CA LEU A 202 5.41 -26.79 -0.88
C LEU A 202 5.50 -28.18 -0.20
N ASP A 203 6.53 -28.43 0.59
CA ASP A 203 6.94 -29.78 0.98
C ASP A 203 6.10 -30.38 2.10
N THR A 204 5.20 -29.61 2.74
CA THR A 204 4.12 -30.19 3.56
C THR A 204 2.84 -29.34 3.46
N PRO A 205 1.65 -29.96 3.30
CA PRO A 205 0.36 -29.27 3.41
C PRO A 205 0.13 -28.84 4.86
N SER A 206 0.81 -27.78 5.26
CA SER A 206 0.65 -27.16 6.57
C SER A 206 -0.58 -26.26 6.55
N LEU A 207 -1.18 -26.07 7.73
CA LEU A 207 -2.30 -25.15 7.94
C LEU A 207 -1.97 -23.72 7.44
N HIS A 208 -0.69 -23.37 7.36
CA HIS A 208 -0.20 -22.09 6.84
C HIS A 208 -0.51 -21.87 5.35
N ILE A 209 -0.37 -22.90 4.51
CA ILE A 209 -0.69 -22.80 3.07
C ILE A 209 -2.18 -22.48 2.89
N TRP A 210 -3.06 -23.11 3.68
CA TRP A 210 -4.50 -22.87 3.62
C TRP A 210 -4.88 -21.45 4.08
N ILE A 211 -4.24 -20.95 5.15
CA ILE A 211 -4.42 -19.55 5.59
C ILE A 211 -3.94 -18.59 4.48
N PHE A 212 -2.79 -18.87 3.86
CA PHE A 212 -2.25 -18.06 2.78
C PHE A 212 -3.18 -18.01 1.58
N ILE A 213 -3.66 -19.16 1.11
CA ILE A 213 -4.66 -19.25 0.03
C ILE A 213 -5.92 -18.45 0.39
N GLY A 214 -6.41 -18.58 1.62
CA GLY A 214 -7.55 -17.81 2.11
C GLY A 214 -7.31 -16.29 2.08
N MET A 215 -6.11 -15.83 2.43
CA MET A 215 -5.73 -14.42 2.38
C MET A 215 -5.62 -13.90 0.94
N VAL A 216 -5.02 -14.68 0.04
CA VAL A 216 -4.95 -14.35 -1.39
C VAL A 216 -6.36 -14.26 -1.98
N ALA A 217 -7.23 -15.22 -1.66
CA ALA A 217 -8.63 -15.20 -2.09
C ALA A 217 -9.37 -13.96 -1.55
N LEU A 218 -9.17 -13.60 -0.28
CA LEU A 218 -9.77 -12.41 0.33
C LEU A 218 -9.25 -11.11 -0.30
N LEU A 219 -7.96 -11.04 -0.64
CA LEU A 219 -7.39 -9.94 -1.41
C LEU A 219 -8.05 -9.85 -2.78
N VAL A 220 -8.08 -10.93 -3.56
CA VAL A 220 -8.72 -10.97 -4.89
C VAL A 220 -10.19 -10.55 -4.80
N ALA A 221 -10.95 -11.09 -3.84
CA ALA A 221 -12.35 -10.71 -3.61
C ALA A 221 -12.50 -9.22 -3.28
N SER A 222 -11.61 -8.68 -2.44
CA SER A 222 -11.57 -7.26 -2.09
C SER A 222 -11.26 -6.38 -3.30
N LEU A 223 -10.34 -6.81 -4.18
CA LEU A 223 -10.01 -6.12 -5.42
C LEU A 223 -11.18 -6.14 -6.42
N ILE A 224 -11.83 -7.28 -6.57
CA ILE A 224 -13.04 -7.42 -7.41
C ILE A 224 -14.15 -6.52 -6.87
N HIS A 225 -14.41 -6.55 -5.56
CA HIS A 225 -15.42 -5.70 -4.95
C HIS A 225 -15.12 -4.21 -5.14
N ALA A 226 -13.86 -3.80 -4.93
CA ALA A 226 -13.42 -2.43 -5.18
C ALA A 226 -13.57 -2.04 -6.65
N TYR A 227 -13.28 -2.94 -7.60
CA TYR A 227 -13.46 -2.71 -9.03
C TYR A 227 -14.93 -2.52 -9.40
N ILE A 228 -15.82 -3.40 -8.93
CA ILE A 228 -17.28 -3.32 -9.17
C ILE A 228 -17.82 -2.01 -8.60
N ARG A 229 -17.54 -1.71 -7.32
CA ARG A 229 -17.98 -0.48 -6.67
C ARG A 229 -17.50 0.78 -7.38
N ASN A 230 -16.26 0.77 -7.88
CA ASN A 230 -15.77 1.94 -8.59
C ASN A 230 -16.43 2.11 -9.96
N LYS A 231 -16.73 1.01 -10.67
CA LYS A 231 -17.49 1.06 -11.92
C LYS A 231 -18.90 1.63 -11.70
N GLU A 232 -19.61 1.15 -10.67
CA GLU A 232 -20.92 1.68 -10.26
C GLU A 232 -20.85 3.18 -9.97
N HIS A 233 -19.85 3.63 -9.20
CA HIS A 233 -19.69 5.04 -8.85
C HIS A 233 -19.37 5.93 -10.06
N VAL A 234 -18.57 5.45 -11.01
CA VAL A 234 -18.28 6.18 -12.25
C VAL A 234 -19.55 6.29 -13.11
N GLN A 235 -20.30 5.20 -13.26
CA GLN A 235 -21.58 5.23 -13.99
C GLN A 235 -22.60 6.16 -13.34
N ALA A 236 -22.74 6.12 -12.01
CA ALA A 236 -23.66 7.01 -11.29
C ALA A 236 -23.29 8.49 -11.40
N ARG A 237 -22.00 8.84 -11.51
CA ARG A 237 -21.54 10.24 -11.60
C ARG A 237 -21.50 10.78 -13.02
N TYR A 238 -21.08 9.98 -14.00
CA TYR A 238 -20.91 10.44 -15.38
C TYR A 238 -22.08 10.05 -16.28
N GLY A 239 -22.71 8.88 -16.05
CA GLY A 239 -23.91 8.48 -16.79
C GLY A 239 -25.14 9.32 -16.46
N ALA A 240 -25.26 9.81 -15.22
CA ALA A 240 -26.29 10.77 -14.82
C ALA A 240 -26.07 12.17 -15.42
N PHE A 241 -24.81 12.54 -15.67
CA PHE A 241 -24.46 13.83 -16.29
C PHE A 241 -24.76 13.85 -17.79
N GLU A 242 -24.51 12.73 -18.50
CA GLU A 242 -24.93 12.60 -19.91
C GLU A 242 -26.45 12.70 -20.06
N THR A 243 -27.21 12.01 -19.21
CA THR A 243 -28.68 12.07 -19.24
C THR A 243 -29.22 13.45 -18.85
N SER A 244 -28.62 14.15 -17.87
CA SER A 244 -29.05 15.51 -17.52
C SER A 244 -28.68 16.56 -18.58
N SER A 245 -27.54 16.38 -19.26
CA SER A 245 -27.12 17.26 -20.35
C SER A 245 -28.04 17.12 -21.57
N GLN A 246 -28.40 15.89 -21.94
CA GLN A 246 -29.35 15.60 -23.01
C GLN A 246 -30.76 16.12 -22.68
N SER A 247 -31.21 15.99 -21.43
CA SER A 247 -32.52 16.53 -21.02
C SER A 247 -32.54 18.07 -21.05
N MET A 248 -31.43 18.72 -20.70
CA MET A 248 -31.31 20.19 -20.76
C MET A 248 -31.27 20.69 -22.20
N GLU A 249 -30.56 20.01 -23.10
CA GLU A 249 -30.57 20.32 -24.53
C GLU A 249 -31.97 20.18 -25.14
N GLN A 250 -32.68 19.09 -24.81
CA GLN A 250 -34.07 18.90 -25.24
C GLN A 250 -35.00 19.99 -24.72
N PHE A 251 -34.84 20.39 -23.45
CA PHE A 251 -35.63 21.48 -22.86
C PHE A 251 -35.37 22.82 -23.55
N LEU A 252 -34.11 23.18 -23.81
CA LEU A 252 -33.76 24.42 -24.50
C LEU A 252 -34.34 24.47 -25.92
N LYS A 253 -34.33 23.34 -26.63
CA LYS A 253 -34.91 23.22 -27.96
C LYS A 253 -36.43 23.45 -27.95
N TYR A 254 -37.13 22.91 -26.94
CA TYR A 254 -38.56 23.16 -26.73
C TYR A 254 -38.87 24.65 -26.45
N VAL A 255 -38.04 25.32 -25.65
CA VAL A 255 -38.22 26.75 -25.35
C VAL A 255 -38.01 27.61 -26.59
N GLU A 256 -37.03 27.30 -27.43
CA GLU A 256 -36.82 27.99 -28.71
C GLU A 256 -38.00 27.81 -29.67
N GLU A 257 -38.54 26.60 -29.78
CA GLU A 257 -39.72 26.33 -30.62
C GLU A 257 -40.96 27.08 -30.13
N ALA A 258 -41.20 27.10 -28.81
CA ALA A 258 -42.31 27.85 -28.23
C ALA A 258 -42.19 29.36 -28.48
N LYS A 259 -40.96 29.90 -28.42
CA LYS A 259 -40.70 31.31 -28.70
C LYS A 259 -40.99 31.67 -30.16
N LYS A 260 -40.57 30.83 -31.12
CA LYS A 260 -40.89 30.98 -32.55
C LYS A 260 -42.39 30.92 -32.84
N MET A 261 -43.15 30.09 -32.12
CA MET A 261 -44.61 30.03 -32.28
C MET A 261 -45.33 31.28 -31.77
N ASN A 262 -44.77 31.98 -30.78
CA ASN A 262 -45.33 33.23 -30.26
C ASN A 262 -44.99 34.43 -31.14
N GLU A 263 -43.84 34.43 -31.84
CA GLU A 263 -43.45 35.51 -32.75
C GLU A 263 -44.22 35.49 -34.09
N ASN A 264 -44.84 34.36 -34.44
CA ASN A 264 -45.65 34.19 -35.64
C ASN A 264 -47.16 34.39 -35.43
N LYS A 265 -47.59 34.83 -34.25
CA LYS A 265 -48.98 35.19 -33.92
C LYS A 265 -49.12 36.70 -33.81
#